data_AF-A0A7V9DY32-F1
#
_entry.id   AF-A0A7V9DY32-F1
#
_cell.length_a   1.000
_cell.length_b   1.000
_cell.length_c   1.000
_cell.angle_alpha   90.00
_cell.angle_beta   90.00
_cell.angle_gamma   90.00
#
_symmetry.space_group_name_H-M   'P 1'
#
loop_
_entity.id
_entity.type
_entity.pdbx_description
1 polymer ?
#
loop_
_entity_poly.entity_id
_entity_poly.type
_entity_poly.pdbx_seq_one_letter_code
_entity_poly.pdbx_strand_id
1 'polypeptide(L)' 'YTVQNVLVDTRLFEVKDYTLLWSGSSTTVPTGSMQRTIEQFVGTINAALVRDKVI' A
#
# COMPACT_ATOMS: atom_id res chain seq x y z
N TYR A 1 -21.77 -11.83 11.85
CA TYR A 1 -20.76 -10.75 11.84
C TYR A 1 -20.14 -10.72 10.46
N THR A 2 -20.23 -9.60 9.74
CA THR A 2 -19.58 -9.42 8.44
C THR A 2 -18.22 -8.78 8.71
N VAL A 3 -17.13 -9.46 8.39
CA VAL A 3 -15.78 -8.89 8.45
C VAL A 3 -15.64 -7.95 7.25
N GLN A 4 -15.43 -6.66 7.50
CA GLN A 4 -15.13 -5.71 6.44
C GLN A 4 -13.65 -5.82 6.09
N ASN A 5 -13.34 -6.44 4.95
CA ASN A 5 -11.97 -6.46 4.43
C ASN A 5 -11.66 -5.12 3.78
N VAL A 6 -10.48 -4.58 4.07
CA VAL A 6 -9.98 -3.36 3.42
C VAL A 6 -8.99 -3.79 2.35
N LEU A 7 -9.25 -3.38 1.11
CA LEU A 7 -8.32 -3.51 0.00
C LEU A 7 -7.59 -2.18 -0.17
N VAL A 8 -6.27 -2.23 -0.28
CA VAL A 8 -5.47 -1.08 -0.68
C VAL A 8 -4.63 -1.45 -1.90
N ASP A 9 -4.77 -0.66 -2.96
CA ASP A 9 -4.00 -0.76 -4.20
C ASP A 9 -3.13 0.50 -4.32
N THR A 10 -1.82 0.34 -4.50
CA THR A 10 -0.87 1.44 -4.62
C THR A 10 -0.09 1.30 -5.91
N ARG A 11 0.05 2.42 -6.63
CA ARG A 11 0.73 2.50 -7.91
C ARG A 11 1.64 3.71 -7.91
N LEU A 12 2.88 3.51 -8.31
CA LEU A 12 3.87 4.55 -8.51
C LEU A 12 4.10 4.72 -10.01
N PHE A 13 3.96 5.95 -10.48
CA PHE A 13 4.15 6.31 -11.87
C PHE A 13 5.31 7.29 -12.01
N GLU A 14 6.06 7.17 -13.11
CA GLU A 14 6.93 8.24 -13.59
C GLU A 14 6.06 9.39 -14.08
N VAL A 15 6.35 10.62 -13.63
CA VAL A 15 5.47 11.77 -13.88
C VAL A 15 5.56 12.23 -15.34
N LYS A 16 6.73 12.04 -15.97
CA LYS A 16 6.99 12.52 -17.32
C LYS A 16 6.11 11.87 -18.39
N ASP A 17 5.86 10.58 -18.27
CA ASP A 17 5.19 9.77 -19.30
C ASP A 17 4.13 8.81 -18.75
N TYR A 18 3.83 8.89 -17.44
CA TYR A 18 2.91 7.99 -16.75
C TYR A 18 3.31 6.51 -16.82
N THR A 19 4.59 6.21 -17.00
CA THR A 19 5.08 4.82 -16.94
C THR A 19 4.88 4.26 -15.53
N LEU A 20 4.26 3.09 -15.42
CA LEU A 20 4.14 2.39 -14.13
C LEU A 20 5.51 1.85 -13.72
N LEU A 21 6.06 2.39 -12.64
CA LEU A 21 7.35 1.97 -12.09
C LEU A 21 7.19 0.85 -11.07
N TRP A 22 6.11 0.91 -10.29
CA TRP A 22 5.83 -0.06 -9.25
C TRP A 22 4.34 -0.13 -8.92
N SER A 23 3.85 -1.31 -8.58
CA SER A 23 2.51 -1.49 -8.03
C SER A 23 2.50 -2.56 -6.97
N GLY A 24 1.70 -2.36 -5.93
CA GLY A 24 1.48 -3.33 -4.87
C GLY A 24 0.06 -3.25 -4.35
N SER A 25 -0.54 -4.40 -4.10
CA SER A 25 -1.85 -4.50 -3.47
C SER A 25 -1.76 -5.29 -2.18
N SER A 26 -2.60 -4.95 -1.22
CA SER A 26 -2.73 -5.67 0.04
C SER A 26 -4.18 -5.68 0.52
N THR A 27 -4.59 -6.81 1.08
CA THR A 27 -5.86 -6.94 1.79
C THR A 27 -5.58 -7.09 3.27
N THR A 28 -6.26 -6.30 4.09
CA THR A 28 -6.10 -6.37 5.53
C THR A 28 -7.45 -6.38 6.22
N VAL A 29 -7.52 -7.16 7.30
CA VAL A 29 -8.68 -7.19 8.18
C VAL A 29 -8.42 -6.16 9.28
N PRO A 30 -9.18 -5.06 9.35
CA PRO A 30 -9.00 -4.07 10.39
C PRO A 30 -9.36 -4.71 11.74
N THR A 31 -8.34 -5.00 12.55
CA THR A 31 -8.49 -5.50 13.93
C THR A 31 -8.66 -4.36 14.94
N GLY A 32 -8.81 -3.12 14.45
CA GLY A 32 -8.85 -1.88 15.24
C GLY A 32 -9.30 -0.69 14.38
N SER A 33 -8.77 0.51 14.61
CA SER A 33 -9.13 1.67 13.80
C SER A 33 -8.59 1.57 12.36
N MET A 34 -9.39 2.06 11.40
CA MET A 34 -8.99 2.19 9.99
C MET A 34 -7.68 2.99 9.83
N GLN A 35 -7.45 4.01 10.65
CA GLN A 35 -6.21 4.79 10.64
C GLN A 35 -4.97 3.96 10.93
N ARG A 36 -5.01 3.11 11.96
CA ARG A 36 -3.88 2.22 12.28
C ARG A 36 -3.60 1.22 11.17
N THR A 37 -4.66 0.78 10.49
CA THR A 37 -4.59 -0.13 9.34
C THR A 37 -3.89 0.55 8.14
N ILE A 38 -4.20 1.82 7.89
CA ILE A 38 -3.54 2.64 6.86
C ILE A 38 -2.07 2.88 7.21
N GLU A 39 -1.75 3.22 8.46
CA GLU A 39 -0.36 3.43 8.92
C GLU A 39 0.51 2.19 8.72
N GLN A 40 -0.01 1.01 9.08
CA GLN A 40 0.68 -0.27 8.87
C GLN A 40 0.89 -0.57 7.38
N PHE A 41 -0.09 -0.25 6.54
CA PHE A 41 0.01 -0.42 5.10
C PHE A 41 1.07 0.51 4.49
N VAL A 42 1.08 1.79 4.87
CA VAL A 42 2.11 2.76 4.44
C VAL A 42 3.51 2.30 4.87
N GLY A 43 3.66 1.78 6.09
CA GLY A 43 4.92 1.20 6.56
C GLY A 43 5.38 0.03 5.68
N THR A 44 4.45 -0.82 5.24
CA THR A 44 4.74 -1.95 4.35
C THR A 44 5.17 -1.49 2.96
N ILE A 45 4.50 -0.48 2.40
CA ILE A 45 4.91 0.11 1.11
C ILE A 45 6.30 0.72 1.23
N ASN A 46 6.55 1.56 2.23
CA ASN A 46 7.85 2.19 2.41
C ASN A 46 8.96 1.15 2.55
N ALA A 47 8.73 0.08 3.32
CA ALA A 47 9.70 -1.02 3.43
C ALA A 47 9.96 -1.71 2.09
N ALA A 48 8.92 -1.92 1.27
CA ALA A 48 9.06 -2.52 -0.06
C ALA A 48 9.84 -1.59 -1.01
N LEU A 49 9.50 -0.30 -1.05
CA LEU A 49 10.16 0.68 -1.92
C LEU A 49 11.65 0.86 -1.55
N VAL A 50 11.99 0.89 -0.26
CA VAL A 50 13.38 0.95 0.21
C VAL A 50 14.15 -0.31 -0.17
N ARG A 51 13.57 -1.50 0.03
CA ARG A 51 14.20 -2.78 -0.35
C ARG A 51 14.48 -2.83 -1.85
N ASP A 52 13.54 -2.34 -2.65
CA ASP A 52 13.59 -2.39 -4.10
C ASP A 52 14.38 -1.20 -4.70
N LYS A 53 14.97 -0.34 -3.84
CA LYS A 53 15.78 0.84 -4.19
C LYS A 53 15.06 1.85 -5.08
N VAL A 54 13.75 1.97 -4.91
CA VAL A 54 12.90 2.93 -5.61
C VAL A 54 13.01 4.32 -4.94
N ILE A 55 13.18 4.33 -3.61
CA ILE A 55 13.49 5.51 -2.78
C ILE A 55 14.62 5.18 -1.80
#